data_AF-A0A6M3K795-F1
#
_entry.id   AF-A0A6M3K795-F1
#
_cell.length_a   1.000
_cell.length_b   1.000
_cell.length_c   1.000
_cell.angle_alpha   90.00
_cell.angle_beta   90.00
_cell.angle_gamma   90.00
#
_symmetry.space_group_name_H-M   'P 1'
#
loop_
_entity.id
_entity.type
_entity.pdbx_description
1 polymer ?
#
loop_
_entity_poly.entity_id
_entity_poly.type
_entity_poly.pdbx_seq_one_letter_code
_entity_poly.pdbx_strand_id
1 'polypeptide(L)'
;MSLSAIREKLDTRAAILREIAALPADQLIDERELRTRAAGTDANRFRRTVENNGDLFRAYRIKLRLDEGEPRWYWGQIETVAEAQGLRDL
;
A
#
# COMPACT_ATOMS: atom_id res chain seq x y z
N MET A 1 -11.09 -14.48 22.42
CA MET A 1 -10.99 -13.66 21.20
C MET A 1 -11.80 -12.38 21.42
N SER A 2 -11.20 -11.19 21.35
CA SER A 2 -11.90 -9.93 21.66
C SER A 2 -12.53 -9.29 20.41
N LEU A 3 -13.57 -8.49 20.62
CA LEU A 3 -14.23 -7.72 19.55
C LEU A 3 -13.24 -6.78 18.84
N SER A 4 -12.25 -6.25 19.56
CA SER A 4 -11.17 -5.42 19.03
C SER A 4 -10.28 -6.17 18.03
N ALA A 5 -9.88 -7.41 18.33
CA ALA A 5 -9.07 -8.24 17.42
C ALA A 5 -9.84 -8.67 16.16
N ILE A 6 -11.16 -8.84 16.27
CA ILE A 6 -12.05 -9.08 15.11
C ILE A 6 -12.16 -7.81 14.26
N ARG A 7 -12.32 -6.64 14.90
CA ARG A 7 -12.43 -5.34 14.22
C ARG A 7 -11.13 -4.97 13.49
N GLU A 8 -9.97 -5.24 14.09
CA GLU A 8 -8.67 -5.08 13.44
C GLU A 8 -8.50 -6.00 12.23
N LYS A 9 -8.95 -7.27 12.31
CA LYS A 9 -8.94 -8.18 11.15
C LYS A 9 -9.95 -7.79 10.05
N LEU A 10 -10.98 -7.02 10.41
CA LEU A 10 -12.02 -6.60 9.48
C LEU A 10 -11.77 -5.21 8.87
N ASP A 11 -10.89 -4.40 9.45
CA ASP A 11 -10.55 -3.07 8.93
C ASP A 11 -9.29 -3.13 8.05
N THR A 12 -9.45 -3.61 6.81
CA THR A 12 -8.38 -3.67 5.82
C THR A 12 -7.74 -2.31 5.57
N ARG A 13 -8.46 -1.20 5.76
CA ARG A 13 -7.89 0.15 5.62
C ARG A 13 -6.87 0.41 6.72
N ALA A 14 -7.22 0.13 7.98
CA ALA A 14 -6.31 0.28 9.11
C ALA A 14 -5.09 -0.66 8.99
N ALA A 15 -5.30 -1.88 8.49
CA ALA A 15 -4.21 -2.83 8.22
C ALA A 15 -3.23 -2.30 7.17
N ILE A 16 -3.74 -1.77 6.04
CA ILE A 16 -2.89 -1.16 4.98
C ILE A 16 -2.02 -0.04 5.57
N LEU A 17 -2.63 0.89 6.31
CA LEU A 17 -1.90 2.03 6.88
C LEU A 17 -0.84 1.59 7.91
N ARG A 18 -1.13 0.55 8.70
CA ARG A 18 -0.18 -0.02 9.66
C ARG A 18 1.03 -0.64 8.96
N GLU A 19 0.80 -1.41 7.91
CA GLU A 19 1.88 -2.03 7.12
C GLU A 19 2.74 -0.95 6.45
N ILE A 20 2.13 0.10 5.90
CA ILE A 20 2.87 1.23 5.30
C ILE A 20 3.70 1.96 6.36
N ALA A 21 3.12 2.25 7.53
CA ALA A 21 3.82 2.93 8.62
C ALA A 21 4.97 2.10 9.22
N ALA A 22 4.92 0.78 9.07
CA ALA A 22 5.98 -0.13 9.51
C ALA A 22 7.14 -0.24 8.50
N LEU A 23 7.02 0.32 7.29
CA LEU A 23 8.10 0.32 6.32
C LEU A 23 9.23 1.25 6.77
N PRO A 24 10.50 0.86 6.59
CA PRO A 24 11.63 1.77 6.73
C PRO A 24 11.45 3.02 5.87
N ALA A 25 12.01 4.13 6.36
CA ALA A 25 12.21 5.30 5.51
C ALA A 25 13.01 4.87 4.27
N ASP A 26 12.64 5.43 3.12
CA ASP A 26 13.26 5.18 1.81
C ASP A 26 12.96 3.80 1.18
N GLN A 27 12.00 3.05 1.75
CA GLN A 27 11.58 1.78 1.18
C GLN A 27 10.19 1.85 0.52
N LEU A 28 10.12 1.28 -0.69
CA LEU A 28 8.89 0.95 -1.37
C LEU A 28 8.68 -0.57 -1.39
N ILE A 29 7.41 -1.00 -1.29
CA ILE A 29 7.03 -2.42 -1.44
C ILE A 29 6.02 -2.60 -2.57
N ASP A 30 6.04 -3.77 -3.22
CA ASP A 30 5.09 -4.11 -4.29
C ASP A 30 3.66 -4.27 -3.71
N GLU A 31 2.65 -3.81 -4.43
CA GLU A 31 1.24 -3.95 -4.02
C GLU A 31 0.84 -5.40 -3.70
N ARG A 32 1.40 -6.39 -4.43
CA ARG A 32 1.13 -7.81 -4.17
C ARG A 32 1.64 -8.22 -2.79
N GLU A 33 2.78 -7.68 -2.37
CA GLU A 33 3.35 -7.92 -1.06
C GLU A 33 2.52 -7.22 0.02
N LEU A 34 2.24 -5.92 -0.15
CA LEU A 34 1.40 -5.17 0.80
C LEU A 34 0.02 -5.82 0.99
N ARG A 35 -0.62 -6.25 -0.10
CA ARG A 35 -1.90 -6.97 -0.07
C ARG A 35 -1.80 -8.24 0.76
N THR A 36 -0.73 -9.00 0.60
CA THR A 36 -0.50 -10.24 1.34
C THR A 36 -0.34 -9.96 2.84
N ARG A 37 0.36 -8.88 3.20
CA ARG A 37 0.55 -8.45 4.59
C ARG A 37 -0.75 -7.90 5.23
N ALA A 38 -1.48 -7.05 4.51
CA ALA A 38 -2.64 -6.32 5.04
C ALA A 38 -3.98 -7.07 4.94
N ALA A 39 -4.18 -7.91 3.91
CA ALA A 39 -5.45 -8.58 3.62
C ALA A 39 -5.32 -10.10 3.41
N GLY A 40 -4.11 -10.66 3.49
CA GLY A 40 -3.87 -12.08 3.24
C GLY A 40 -4.23 -12.49 1.82
N THR A 41 -5.12 -13.47 1.68
CA THR A 41 -5.57 -14.01 0.39
C THR A 41 -6.75 -13.25 -0.23
N ASP A 42 -7.39 -12.32 0.49
CA ASP A 42 -8.58 -11.59 0.02
C ASP A 42 -8.22 -10.37 -0.83
N ALA A 43 -7.79 -10.64 -2.07
CA ALA A 43 -7.38 -9.60 -3.02
C ALA A 43 -8.52 -8.64 -3.40
N ASN A 44 -9.76 -9.13 -3.41
CA ASN A 44 -10.93 -8.32 -3.75
C ASN A 44 -11.23 -7.28 -2.67
N ARG A 45 -11.13 -7.68 -1.39
CA ARG A 45 -11.30 -6.75 -0.27
C ARG A 45 -10.24 -5.67 -0.24
N PHE A 46 -8.97 -6.03 -0.47
CA PHE A 46 -7.89 -5.04 -0.60
C PHE A 46 -8.20 -4.02 -1.69
N ARG A 47 -8.50 -4.50 -2.91
CA ARG A 47 -8.78 -3.61 -4.05
C ARG A 47 -9.95 -2.67 -3.79
N ARG A 48 -11.10 -3.19 -3.31
CA ARG A 48 -12.27 -2.38 -2.96
C ARG A 48 -11.94 -1.33 -1.89
N THR A 49 -11.14 -1.71 -0.90
CA THR A 49 -10.71 -0.78 0.15
C THR A 49 -9.87 0.35 -0.44
N VAL A 50 -8.93 0.02 -1.33
CA VAL A 50 -8.10 1.02 -2.01
C VAL A 50 -8.93 1.95 -2.90
N GLU A 51 -9.85 1.39 -3.69
CA GLU A 51 -10.73 2.14 -4.59
C GLU A 51 -11.66 3.09 -3.81
N ASN A 52 -12.30 2.61 -2.75
CA ASN A 52 -13.20 3.41 -1.91
C ASN A 52 -12.49 4.51 -1.10
N ASN A 53 -11.15 4.46 -1.00
CA ASN A 53 -10.33 5.42 -0.26
C ASN A 53 -9.23 6.00 -1.18
N GLY A 54 -9.52 6.16 -2.47
CA GLY A 54 -8.53 6.52 -3.49
C GLY A 54 -7.76 7.80 -3.17
N ASP A 55 -8.45 8.84 -2.69
CA ASP A 55 -7.83 10.13 -2.35
C ASP A 55 -6.82 10.00 -1.19
N LEU A 56 -7.16 9.19 -0.18
CA LEU A 56 -6.28 8.91 0.95
C LEU A 56 -5.04 8.14 0.48
N PHE A 57 -5.24 7.05 -0.27
CA PHE A 57 -4.14 6.15 -0.63
C PHE A 57 -3.28 6.66 -1.77
N ARG A 58 -3.73 7.67 -2.53
CA ARG A 58 -2.92 8.31 -3.59
C ARG A 58 -1.57 8.81 -3.07
N ALA A 59 -1.52 9.33 -1.85
CA ALA A 59 -0.27 9.84 -1.25
C ALA A 59 0.73 8.74 -0.87
N TYR A 60 0.29 7.48 -0.78
CA TYR A 60 1.10 6.36 -0.30
C TYR A 60 1.49 5.37 -1.40
N ARG A 61 1.18 5.67 -2.66
CA ARG A 61 1.48 4.76 -3.78
C ARG A 61 1.94 5.49 -5.03
N ILE A 62 2.74 4.78 -5.81
CA ILE A 62 3.27 5.24 -7.09
C ILE A 62 3.31 4.08 -8.07
N LYS A 63 3.02 4.36 -9.34
CA LYS A 63 3.16 3.39 -10.42
C LYS A 63 4.54 3.57 -11.07
N LEU A 64 5.37 2.54 -11.00
CA LEU A 64 6.75 2.54 -11.50
C LEU A 64 6.99 1.36 -12.45
N ARG A 65 7.90 1.57 -13.40
CA ARG A 65 8.51 0.52 -14.23
C ARG A 65 10.00 0.47 -13.87
N LEU A 66 10.39 -0.48 -13.03
CA LEU A 66 11.77 -0.63 -12.56
C LEU A 66 12.61 -1.55 -13.47
N ASP A 67 11.95 -2.39 -14.27
CA ASP A 67 12.58 -3.33 -15.21
C ASP A 67 11.98 -3.19 -16.62
N GLU A 68 12.38 -4.02 -17.59
CA GLU A 68 11.74 -4.14 -18.92
C GLU A 68 10.27 -4.64 -18.88
N GLY A 69 9.72 -4.87 -17.68
CA GLY A 69 8.37 -5.38 -17.47
C GLY A 69 7.24 -4.35 -17.48
N GLU A 70 6.05 -4.84 -17.12
CA GLU A 70 4.87 -4.01 -16.93
C GLU A 70 5.00 -3.08 -15.72
N PRO A 71 4.46 -1.85 -15.79
CA PRO A 71 4.48 -0.93 -14.66
C PRO A 71 3.60 -1.46 -13.51
N ARG A 72 4.17 -1.52 -12.30
CA ARG A 72 3.53 -2.03 -11.09
C ARG A 72 3.26 -0.93 -10.07
N TRP A 73 2.32 -1.19 -9.18
CA TRP A 73 2.06 -0.31 -8.04
C TRP A 73 3.02 -0.64 -6.91
N TYR A 74 3.67 0.40 -6.42
CA TYR A 74 4.55 0.39 -5.26
C TYR A 74 3.96 1.29 -4.18
N TRP A 75 4.19 0.91 -2.93
CA TRP A 75 3.63 1.54 -1.74
C TRP A 75 4.73 1.90 -0.75
N GLY A 76 4.61 3.04 -0.10
CA GLY A 76 5.60 3.51 0.87
C GLY A 76 5.07 4.66 1.71
N GLN A 77 5.93 5.21 2.56
CA GLN A 77 5.63 6.42 3.29
C GLN A 77 5.45 7.61 2.34
N ILE A 78 4.71 8.64 2.77
CA ILE A 78 4.37 9.80 1.94
C ILE A 78 5.63 10.46 1.37
N GLU A 79 6.65 10.66 2.20
CA GLU A 79 7.91 11.30 1.82
C GLU A 79 8.66 10.48 0.77
N THR A 80 8.81 9.16 1.00
CA THR A 80 9.43 8.23 0.05
C THR A 80 8.69 8.18 -1.28
N VAL A 81 7.36 8.22 -1.26
CA VAL A 81 6.55 8.25 -2.49
C VAL A 81 6.74 9.57 -3.23
N ALA A 82 6.78 10.70 -2.52
CA ALA A 82 7.01 12.01 -3.12
C ALA A 82 8.42 12.09 -3.76
N GLU A 83 9.44 11.56 -3.09
CA GLU A 83 10.80 11.49 -3.64
C GLU A 83 10.84 10.61 -4.91
N ALA A 84 10.25 9.41 -4.86
CA ALA A 84 10.19 8.52 -6.01
C ALA A 84 9.41 9.14 -7.20
N GLN A 85 8.38 9.95 -6.93
CA GLN A 85 7.68 10.72 -7.97
C GLN A 85 8.62 11.73 -8.62
N GLY A 86 9.40 12.47 -7.82
CA GLY A 86 10.40 13.41 -8.31
C GLY A 86 11.45 12.76 -9.20
N LEU A 87 11.94 11.57 -8.83
CA LEU A 87 12.95 10.84 -9.62
C LEU A 87 12.41 10.32 -10.96
N ARG A 88 11.12 9.95 -11.03
CA ARG A 88 10.50 9.43 -12.26
C ARG A 88 10.25 10.52 -13.30
N ASP A 89 9.97 11.74 -12.83
CA ASP A 89 9.60 12.86 -13.69
C ASP A 89 10.84 13.68 -14.16
N LEU A 90 12.06 13.26 -13.76
CA LEU A 90 13.36 13.74 -14.26
C LEU A 90 13.81 13.00 -15.52
#